data_AF-A0A6A5W9X0-F1
#
_entry.id   AF-A0A6A5W9X0-F1
#
_cell.length_a   1.000
_cell.length_b   1.000
_cell.length_c   1.000
_cell.angle_alpha   90.00
_cell.angle_beta   90.00
_cell.angle_gamma   90.00
#
_symmetry.space_group_name_H-M   'P 1'
#
loop_
_entity.id
_entity.type
_entity.pdbx_description
1 polymer ?
#
loop_
_entity_poly.entity_id
_entity_poly.type
_entity_poly.pdbx_seq_one_letter_code
_entity_poly.pdbx_strand_id
1 'polypeptide(L)'
;MYALRDVPGKGKGLIAIENIPKGTQILSEQPVITTPKRQLDEERLKAQISQQVDSLSLDSSRAIRQKKLQDKFGFVCSCRLCSLSAEESQKNDKRLERIQELDDLVGREGMRMNFSLRTLRYVDERVRLYNEQGPGNSGLTRAYLDAAQIAIANGDLARGRVFAERAVEGWRVAQGSDSKEVIEYSSLVRNPAKLPLYGMSMKWKTSLEEIPQGLDVTDFEDWLWRREKPKKLEQVGQLTDLRNREIFPSFAGLPNSKSRDPDFYESVGGTLKPTRDWCFLGEIVGSTVLHHLELELKDIDDKKLPLHFNTTDRGSNLAPAQIQKGYTVAVLHAQRHVFMYGDPGIPHDNPQKLKIFPVSLKKLLELSDQGCQATGWNKRGHKADCKVLKSSNLQGLLALE
;
A
#
# COMPACT_ATOMS: atom_id res chain seq x y z
N MET A 1 13.37 11.49 -48.27
CA MET A 1 14.74 11.89 -47.85
C MET A 1 15.42 10.82 -47.01
N TYR A 2 14.88 10.45 -45.86
CA TYR A 2 15.41 9.36 -45.03
C TYR A 2 14.28 8.51 -44.44
N ALA A 3 14.61 7.32 -43.94
CA ALA A 3 13.71 6.43 -43.23
C ALA A 3 14.33 5.96 -41.91
N LEU A 4 13.49 5.75 -40.90
CA LEU A 4 13.93 5.14 -39.64
C LEU A 4 14.18 3.64 -39.86
N ARG A 5 15.40 3.19 -39.60
CA ARG A 5 15.83 1.78 -39.77
C ARG A 5 16.62 1.30 -38.57
N ASP A 6 16.67 -0.02 -38.36
CA ASP A 6 17.61 -0.62 -37.43
C ASP A 6 19.03 -0.57 -38.01
N VAL A 7 19.98 -0.16 -37.18
CA VAL A 7 21.41 -0.05 -37.45
C VAL A 7 22.12 -1.05 -36.54
N PRO A 8 22.77 -2.09 -37.10
CA PRO A 8 23.49 -3.10 -36.32
C PRO A 8 24.45 -2.46 -35.32
N GLY A 9 24.32 -2.84 -34.04
CA GLY A 9 25.15 -2.34 -32.94
C GLY A 9 24.86 -0.90 -32.48
N LYS A 10 23.89 -0.19 -33.08
CA LYS A 10 23.56 1.21 -32.75
C LYS A 10 22.07 1.50 -32.51
N GLY A 11 21.20 0.51 -32.64
CA GLY A 11 19.75 0.67 -32.43
C GLY A 11 19.06 1.31 -33.64
N LYS A 12 18.13 2.25 -33.44
CA LYS A 12 17.42 2.92 -34.55
C LYS A 12 18.23 4.12 -35.08
N GLY A 13 18.21 4.31 -36.40
CA GLY A 13 18.83 5.46 -37.07
C GLY A 13 18.03 5.95 -38.28
N LEU A 14 18.20 7.22 -38.64
CA LEU A 14 17.64 7.79 -39.87
C LEU A 14 18.63 7.52 -41.02
N ILE A 15 18.23 6.69 -41.99
CA ILE A 15 19.06 6.33 -43.14
C ILE A 15 18.49 6.99 -44.39
N ALA A 16 19.35 7.67 -45.16
CA ALA A 16 18.99 8.26 -46.44
C ALA A 16 18.41 7.19 -47.38
N ILE A 17 17.25 7.47 -47.98
CA ILE A 17 16.58 6.57 -48.95
C ILE A 17 16.72 7.07 -50.40
N GLU A 18 17.34 8.23 -50.57
CA GLU A 18 17.59 8.87 -51.87
C GLU A 18 18.86 9.73 -51.77
N ASN A 19 19.42 10.15 -52.90
CA ASN A 19 20.54 11.08 -52.92
C ASN A 19 20.13 12.44 -52.35
N ILE A 20 20.82 12.89 -51.31
CA ILE A 20 20.58 14.18 -50.66
C ILE A 20 21.59 15.20 -51.21
N PRO A 21 21.17 16.23 -51.95
CA PRO A 21 22.08 17.25 -52.46
C PRO A 21 22.87 17.94 -51.35
N LYS A 22 24.12 18.31 -51.64
CA LYS A 22 24.96 19.06 -50.71
C LYS A 22 24.28 20.39 -50.33
N GLY A 23 24.26 20.70 -49.03
CA GLY A 23 23.62 21.92 -48.50
C GLY A 23 22.15 21.76 -48.12
N THR A 24 21.55 20.58 -48.35
CA THR A 24 20.20 20.29 -47.89
C THR A 24 20.14 20.27 -46.37
N GLN A 25 19.21 21.05 -45.80
CA GLN A 25 18.93 21.01 -44.36
C GLN A 25 18.13 19.74 -44.04
N ILE A 26 18.77 18.78 -43.37
CA ILE A 26 18.17 17.47 -43.02
C ILE A 26 17.30 17.58 -41.75
N LEU A 27 17.70 18.43 -40.81
CA LEU A 27 17.04 18.66 -39.54
C LEU A 27 17.27 20.11 -39.11
N SER A 28 16.23 20.78 -38.61
CA SER A 28 16.32 22.08 -37.96
C SER A 28 15.37 22.08 -36.77
N GLU A 29 15.93 21.86 -35.59
CA GLU A 29 15.17 21.85 -34.35
C GLU A 29 15.94 22.60 -33.26
N GLN A 30 15.21 23.13 -32.28
CA GLN A 30 15.86 23.59 -31.06
C GLN A 30 16.22 22.38 -30.19
N PRO A 31 17.42 22.36 -29.58
CA PRO A 31 17.85 21.25 -28.75
C PRO A 31 16.92 21.11 -27.54
N VAL A 32 16.37 19.91 -27.34
CA VAL A 32 15.51 19.59 -26.19
C VAL A 32 16.31 19.57 -24.88
N ILE A 33 17.56 19.14 -24.92
CA ILE A 33 18.47 19.13 -23.77
C ILE A 33 19.59 20.13 -24.04
N THR A 34 19.79 21.05 -23.10
CA THR A 34 20.83 22.08 -23.20
C THR A 34 21.82 21.96 -22.05
N THR A 35 23.09 22.24 -22.31
CA THR A 35 24.13 22.25 -21.29
C THR A 35 24.92 23.55 -21.37
N PRO A 36 25.37 24.12 -20.24
CA PRO A 36 26.19 25.33 -20.26
C PRO A 36 27.49 25.09 -21.05
N LYS A 37 27.96 26.08 -21.80
CA LYS A 37 29.24 26.02 -22.53
C LYS A 37 30.47 25.86 -21.62
N ARG A 38 30.36 26.18 -20.33
CA ARG A 38 31.47 26.03 -19.36
C ARG A 38 31.65 24.56 -19.02
N GLN A 39 32.91 24.13 -18.85
CA GLN A 39 33.21 22.81 -18.30
C GLN A 39 32.59 22.70 -16.90
N LEU A 40 31.49 21.96 -16.83
CA LEU A 40 31.07 21.27 -15.62
C LEU A 40 31.86 19.96 -15.56
N ASP A 41 32.20 19.51 -14.37
CA ASP A 41 32.66 18.13 -14.19
C ASP A 41 31.59 17.14 -14.70
N GLU A 42 32.02 15.92 -15.03
CA GLU A 42 31.19 14.92 -15.69
C GLU A 42 29.93 14.58 -14.87
N GLU A 43 30.05 14.55 -13.54
CA GLU A 43 28.95 14.25 -12.63
C GLU A 43 27.87 15.34 -12.65
N ARG A 44 28.28 16.61 -12.61
CA ARG A 44 27.32 17.74 -12.70
C ARG A 44 26.67 17.82 -14.08
N LEU A 45 27.42 17.50 -15.13
CA LEU A 45 26.87 17.40 -16.48
C LEU A 45 25.81 16.29 -16.58
N LYS A 46 26.12 15.09 -16.08
CA LYS A 46 25.17 13.98 -16.00
C LYS A 46 23.92 14.36 -15.21
N ALA A 47 24.09 14.95 -14.02
CA ALA A 47 22.97 15.37 -13.19
C ALA A 47 22.06 16.39 -13.90
N GLN A 48 22.62 17.37 -14.61
CA GLN A 48 21.84 18.35 -15.37
C GLN A 48 21.09 17.75 -16.56
N ILE A 49 21.72 16.79 -17.26
CA ILE A 49 21.07 16.08 -18.36
C ILE A 49 19.93 15.23 -17.81
N SER A 50 20.18 14.43 -16.76
CA SER A 50 19.15 13.61 -16.11
C SER A 50 17.97 14.45 -15.63
N GLN A 51 18.21 15.59 -14.97
CA GLN A 51 17.13 16.47 -14.54
C GLN A 51 16.26 17.00 -15.70
N GLN A 52 16.86 17.27 -16.86
CA GLN A 52 16.11 17.67 -18.05
C GLN A 52 15.31 16.51 -18.63
N VAL A 53 15.88 15.31 -18.69
CA VAL A 53 15.20 14.09 -19.13
C VAL A 53 14.04 13.74 -18.19
N ASP A 54 14.23 13.80 -16.87
CA ASP A 54 13.18 13.57 -15.88
C ASP A 54 12.02 14.55 -16.04
N SER A 55 12.32 15.77 -16.48
CA SER A 55 11.26 16.75 -16.72
C SER A 55 10.40 16.43 -17.96
N LEU A 56 10.82 15.50 -18.82
CA LEU A 56 10.03 14.92 -19.91
C LEU A 56 9.15 13.74 -19.47
N SER A 57 9.15 13.35 -18.18
CA SER A 57 8.43 12.16 -17.72
C SER A 57 6.91 12.23 -17.96
N LEU A 58 6.31 11.03 -18.02
CA LEU A 58 4.91 10.82 -18.36
C LEU A 58 3.98 10.76 -17.14
N ASP A 59 4.46 11.17 -15.97
CA ASP A 59 3.84 10.87 -14.68
C ASP A 59 2.78 11.91 -14.26
N SER A 60 2.27 12.68 -15.21
CA SER A 60 1.25 13.71 -14.96
C SER A 60 0.15 13.71 -16.01
N SER A 61 -0.97 14.35 -15.69
CA SER A 61 -2.13 14.43 -16.56
C SER A 61 -1.79 15.02 -17.93
N ARG A 62 -2.56 14.67 -18.97
CA ARG A 62 -2.34 15.20 -20.33
C ARG A 62 -2.21 16.72 -20.34
N ALA A 63 -3.08 17.42 -19.63
CA ALA A 63 -3.07 18.88 -19.58
C ALA A 63 -1.79 19.42 -18.94
N ILE A 64 -1.37 18.86 -17.80
CA ILE A 64 -0.14 19.26 -17.11
C ILE A 64 1.09 18.98 -17.98
N ARG A 65 1.17 17.79 -18.58
CA ARG A 65 2.28 17.44 -19.47
C ARG A 65 2.37 18.37 -20.67
N GLN A 66 1.27 18.60 -21.37
CA GLN A 66 1.26 19.48 -22.55
C GLN A 66 1.72 20.89 -22.19
N LYS A 67 1.20 21.44 -21.09
CA LYS A 67 1.62 22.76 -20.61
C LYS A 67 3.10 22.79 -20.25
N LYS A 68 3.57 21.82 -19.46
CA LYS A 68 4.99 21.73 -19.05
C LYS A 68 5.92 21.62 -20.26
N LEU A 69 5.57 20.79 -21.25
CA LEU A 69 6.36 20.61 -22.46
C LEU A 69 6.37 21.86 -23.34
N GLN A 70 5.22 22.53 -23.47
CA GLN A 70 5.12 23.78 -24.20
C GLN A 70 5.93 24.90 -23.51
N ASP A 71 5.82 25.04 -22.20
CA ASP A 71 6.46 26.10 -21.43
C ASP A 71 7.99 25.91 -21.36
N LYS A 72 8.46 24.67 -21.20
CA LYS A 72 9.89 24.36 -21.00
C LYS A 72 10.65 24.04 -22.28
N PHE A 73 10.00 23.39 -23.24
CA PHE A 73 10.64 22.86 -24.44
C PHE A 73 10.01 23.40 -25.75
N GLY A 74 8.94 24.19 -25.67
CA GLY A 74 8.38 24.88 -26.83
C GLY A 74 7.59 24.00 -27.80
N PHE A 75 7.23 22.76 -27.44
CA PHE A 75 6.51 21.85 -28.34
C PHE A 75 5.25 21.25 -27.70
N VAL A 76 4.28 20.93 -28.57
CA VAL A 76 3.08 20.15 -28.24
C VAL A 76 3.36 18.68 -28.51
N CYS A 77 3.17 17.83 -27.51
CA CYS A 77 3.45 16.40 -27.64
C CYS A 77 2.31 15.68 -28.40
N SER A 78 2.67 14.89 -29.41
CA SER A 78 1.74 14.11 -30.23
C SER A 78 1.94 12.58 -30.08
N CYS A 79 2.60 12.15 -29.01
CA CYS A 79 2.84 10.73 -28.75
C CYS A 79 1.52 9.96 -28.55
N ARG A 80 1.59 8.62 -28.61
CA ARG A 80 0.42 7.73 -28.45
C ARG A 80 -0.46 8.10 -27.24
N LEU A 81 0.13 8.46 -26.10
CA LEU A 81 -0.60 8.83 -24.89
C LEU A 81 -1.26 10.21 -24.96
N CYS A 82 -0.62 11.18 -25.62
CA CYS A 82 -1.17 12.52 -25.84
C CYS A 82 -2.24 12.55 -26.93
N SER A 83 -2.24 11.55 -27.80
CA SER A 83 -3.15 11.38 -28.94
C SER A 83 -4.35 10.47 -28.65
N LEU A 84 -4.50 10.00 -27.41
CA LEU A 84 -5.69 9.26 -26.96
C LEU A 84 -6.96 10.12 -27.06
N SER A 85 -8.11 9.46 -27.18
CA SER A 85 -9.43 10.12 -27.09
C SER A 85 -9.61 10.81 -25.73
N ALA A 86 -10.58 11.73 -25.63
CA ALA A 86 -10.84 12.44 -24.38
C ALA A 86 -11.20 11.47 -23.23
N GLU A 87 -12.01 10.45 -23.51
CA GLU A 87 -12.41 9.45 -22.53
C GLU A 87 -11.24 8.57 -22.06
N GLU A 88 -10.41 8.08 -22.98
CA GLU A 88 -9.23 7.29 -22.65
C GLU A 88 -8.17 8.13 -21.93
N SER A 89 -7.99 9.38 -22.33
CA SER A 89 -7.11 10.33 -21.64
C SER A 89 -7.59 10.56 -20.22
N GLN A 90 -8.90 10.72 -20.00
CA GLN A 90 -9.44 10.91 -18.64
C GLN A 90 -9.24 9.66 -17.77
N LYS A 91 -9.41 8.45 -18.33
CA LYS A 91 -9.11 7.20 -17.61
C LYS A 91 -7.63 7.11 -17.24
N ASN A 92 -6.74 7.47 -18.16
CA ASN A 92 -5.30 7.51 -17.92
C ASN A 92 -4.93 8.55 -16.85
N ASP A 93 -5.49 9.75 -16.92
CA ASP A 93 -5.22 10.82 -15.96
C ASP A 93 -5.66 10.42 -14.55
N LYS A 94 -6.86 9.84 -14.38
CA LYS A 94 -7.33 9.29 -13.08
C LYS A 94 -6.42 8.21 -12.52
N ARG A 95 -5.85 7.38 -13.39
CA ARG A 95 -4.91 6.34 -12.99
C ARG A 95 -3.58 6.95 -12.54
N LEU A 96 -3.05 7.94 -13.26
CA LEU A 96 -1.83 8.65 -12.85
C LEU A 96 -2.02 9.38 -11.53
N GLU A 97 -3.18 9.99 -11.30
CA GLU A 97 -3.55 10.55 -10.00
C GLU A 97 -3.52 9.48 -8.90
N ARG A 98 -4.08 8.30 -9.15
CA ARG A 98 -4.05 7.19 -8.20
C ARG A 98 -2.62 6.69 -7.92
N ILE A 99 -1.76 6.60 -8.93
CA ILE A 99 -0.36 6.24 -8.76
C ILE A 99 0.35 7.27 -7.85
N GLN A 100 0.13 8.56 -8.10
CA GLN A 100 0.72 9.62 -7.28
C GLN A 100 0.24 9.56 -5.82
N GLU A 101 -1.05 9.31 -5.59
CA GLU A 101 -1.58 9.09 -4.23
C GLU A 101 -0.91 7.92 -3.53
N LEU A 102 -0.71 6.80 -4.25
CA LEU A 102 -0.05 5.61 -3.71
C LEU A 102 1.43 5.88 -3.41
N ASP A 103 2.13 6.62 -4.26
CA ASP A 103 3.51 7.04 -4.03
C ASP A 103 3.64 7.90 -2.76
N ASP A 104 2.73 8.86 -2.56
CA ASP A 104 2.71 9.70 -1.36
C ASP A 104 2.42 8.88 -0.09
N LEU A 105 1.53 7.89 -0.19
CA LEU A 105 1.20 6.98 0.92
C LEU A 105 2.40 6.08 1.26
N VAL A 106 2.98 5.40 0.27
CA VAL A 106 4.14 4.52 0.45
C VAL A 106 5.32 5.30 1.00
N GLY A 107 5.61 6.49 0.45
CA GLY A 107 6.68 7.36 0.93
C GLY A 107 6.48 7.80 2.38
N ARG A 108 5.24 8.16 2.76
CA ARG A 108 4.90 8.53 4.14
C ARG A 108 5.07 7.38 5.12
N GLU A 109 4.60 6.18 4.77
CA GLU A 109 4.75 5.00 5.63
C GLU A 109 6.23 4.57 5.74
N GLY A 110 7.00 4.67 4.66
CA GLY A 110 8.45 4.46 4.66
C GLY A 110 9.20 5.43 5.58
N MET A 111 8.87 6.73 5.54
CA MET A 111 9.43 7.73 6.47
C MET A 111 9.12 7.43 7.94
N ARG A 112 7.99 6.77 8.21
CA ARG A 112 7.59 6.33 9.56
C ARG A 112 8.13 4.95 9.92
N MET A 113 8.94 4.35 9.06
CA MET A 113 9.45 2.98 9.20
C MET A 113 8.31 1.95 9.39
N ASN A 114 7.15 2.19 8.78
CA ASN A 114 5.96 1.34 8.89
C ASN A 114 5.83 0.42 7.67
N PHE A 115 6.48 -0.74 7.76
CA PHE A 115 6.50 -1.77 6.72
C PHE A 115 5.37 -2.78 6.95
N SER A 116 4.12 -2.37 6.77
CA SER A 116 2.94 -3.23 7.00
C SER A 116 2.49 -3.97 5.74
N LEU A 117 1.62 -4.99 5.91
CA LEU A 117 0.96 -5.66 4.77
C LEU A 117 0.15 -4.67 3.92
N ARG A 118 -0.48 -3.70 4.58
CA ARG A 118 -1.19 -2.60 3.93
C ARG A 118 -0.26 -1.76 3.05
N THR A 119 0.94 -1.45 3.53
CA THR A 119 1.96 -0.74 2.73
C THR A 119 2.35 -1.58 1.51
N LEU A 120 2.53 -2.90 1.67
CA LEU A 120 2.81 -3.80 0.54
C LEU A 120 1.66 -3.83 -0.49
N ARG A 121 0.40 -3.78 -0.04
CA ARG A 121 -0.77 -3.75 -0.92
C ARG A 121 -0.92 -2.43 -1.68
N TYR A 122 -0.52 -1.30 -1.10
CA TYR A 122 -0.40 -0.05 -1.86
C TYR A 122 0.64 -0.16 -2.98
N VAL A 123 1.78 -0.80 -2.70
CA VAL A 123 2.81 -1.05 -3.71
C VAL A 123 2.31 -2.01 -4.79
N ASP A 124 1.57 -3.05 -4.41
CA ASP A 124 0.93 -3.99 -5.34
C ASP A 124 -0.04 -3.29 -6.30
N GLU A 125 -0.96 -2.48 -5.77
CA GLU A 125 -1.88 -1.68 -6.59
C GLU A 125 -1.10 -0.78 -7.56
N ARG A 126 -0.06 -0.09 -7.06
CA ARG A 126 0.80 0.77 -7.90
C ARG A 126 1.46 0.00 -9.04
N VAL A 127 2.03 -1.19 -8.77
CA VAL A 127 2.65 -2.04 -9.80
C VAL A 127 1.63 -2.47 -10.85
N ARG A 128 0.43 -2.88 -10.44
CA ARG A 128 -0.65 -3.24 -11.38
C ARG A 128 -1.04 -2.07 -12.28
N LEU A 129 -1.20 -0.88 -11.72
CA LEU A 129 -1.53 0.34 -12.49
C LEU A 129 -0.43 0.72 -13.49
N TYR A 130 0.85 0.53 -13.14
CA TYR A 130 1.96 0.73 -14.08
C TYR A 130 1.94 -0.29 -15.22
N ASN A 131 1.70 -1.56 -14.93
CA ASN A 131 1.65 -2.62 -15.94
C ASN A 131 0.53 -2.40 -16.97
N GLU A 132 -0.57 -1.76 -16.60
CA GLU A 132 -1.64 -1.36 -17.54
C GLU A 132 -1.18 -0.32 -18.58
N GLN A 133 -0.12 0.46 -18.34
CA GLN A 133 0.32 1.53 -19.26
C GLN A 133 1.16 0.99 -20.43
N GLY A 134 1.81 -0.15 -20.21
CA GLY A 134 2.83 -0.71 -21.08
C GLY A 134 4.27 -0.38 -20.63
N PRO A 135 5.27 -0.85 -21.39
CA PRO A 135 6.68 -0.71 -21.03
C PRO A 135 7.15 0.75 -21.02
N GLY A 136 8.18 1.03 -20.21
CA GLY A 136 8.85 2.34 -20.17
C GLY A 136 8.45 3.28 -19.02
N ASN A 137 7.72 2.79 -18.01
CA ASN A 137 7.44 3.59 -16.82
C ASN A 137 8.61 3.50 -15.81
N SER A 138 9.28 4.63 -15.58
CA SER A 138 10.41 4.75 -14.66
C SER A 138 10.05 4.45 -13.20
N GLY A 139 8.78 4.58 -12.81
CA GLY A 139 8.31 4.30 -11.46
C GLY A 139 8.21 2.81 -11.13
N LEU A 140 8.11 1.93 -12.12
CA LEU A 140 7.90 0.49 -11.90
C LEU A 140 9.08 -0.18 -11.19
N THR A 141 10.31 0.18 -11.55
CA THR A 141 11.53 -0.38 -10.93
C THR A 141 11.63 0.01 -9.46
N ARG A 142 11.37 1.28 -9.16
CA ARG A 142 11.31 1.80 -7.79
C ARG A 142 10.20 1.12 -7.00
N ALA A 143 9.06 0.82 -7.64
CA ALA A 143 7.97 0.15 -6.96
C ALA A 143 8.33 -1.26 -6.49
N TYR A 144 9.07 -2.01 -7.30
CA TYR A 144 9.61 -3.31 -6.88
C TYR A 144 10.65 -3.18 -5.76
N LEU A 145 11.48 -2.13 -5.77
CA LEU A 145 12.40 -1.89 -4.65
C LEU A 145 11.64 -1.62 -3.34
N ASP A 146 10.60 -0.80 -3.37
CA ASP A 146 9.79 -0.53 -2.17
C ASP A 146 9.19 -1.84 -1.61
N ALA A 147 8.67 -2.72 -2.48
CA ALA A 147 8.17 -4.03 -2.09
C ALA A 147 9.26 -4.92 -1.47
N ALA A 148 10.47 -4.92 -2.04
CA ALA A 148 11.62 -5.64 -1.51
C ALA A 148 11.97 -5.15 -0.09
N GLN A 149 12.04 -3.83 0.10
CA GLN A 149 12.33 -3.22 1.41
C GLN A 149 11.28 -3.59 2.46
N ILE A 150 9.99 -3.54 2.10
CA ILE A 150 8.88 -3.92 3.00
C ILE A 150 8.99 -5.41 3.39
N ALA A 151 9.22 -6.30 2.43
CA ALA A 151 9.36 -7.73 2.69
C ALA A 151 10.56 -8.05 3.60
N ILE A 152 11.74 -7.50 3.26
CA ILE A 152 12.98 -7.71 4.02
C ILE A 152 12.86 -7.13 5.43
N ALA A 153 12.22 -5.98 5.61
CA ALA A 153 11.97 -5.39 6.92
C ALA A 153 11.14 -6.29 7.85
N ASN A 154 10.31 -7.19 7.29
CA ASN A 154 9.52 -8.17 8.02
C ASN A 154 10.15 -9.58 8.10
N GLY A 155 11.38 -9.72 7.61
CA GLY A 155 12.14 -10.96 7.62
C GLY A 155 11.85 -11.89 6.44
N ASP A 156 11.07 -11.47 5.45
CA ASP A 156 10.72 -12.28 4.27
C ASP A 156 11.82 -12.16 3.21
N LEU A 157 12.86 -13.00 3.33
CA LEU A 157 13.99 -12.98 2.41
C LEU A 157 13.62 -13.57 1.05
N ALA A 158 12.69 -14.53 0.99
CA ALA A 158 12.22 -15.15 -0.25
C ALA A 158 11.59 -14.11 -1.18
N ARG A 159 10.54 -13.42 -0.73
CA ARG A 159 9.86 -12.39 -1.53
C ARG A 159 10.75 -11.17 -1.73
N GLY A 160 11.50 -10.80 -0.69
CA GLY A 160 12.48 -9.72 -0.74
C GLY A 160 13.47 -9.87 -1.91
N ARG A 161 13.99 -11.08 -2.12
CA ARG A 161 14.86 -11.39 -3.25
C ARG A 161 14.16 -11.24 -4.59
N VAL A 162 12.98 -11.85 -4.76
CA VAL A 162 12.24 -11.82 -6.04
C VAL A 162 11.88 -10.38 -6.43
N PHE A 163 11.43 -9.56 -5.49
CA PHE A 163 11.17 -8.15 -5.74
C PHE A 163 12.44 -7.38 -6.13
N ALA A 164 13.56 -7.60 -5.42
CA ALA A 164 14.83 -6.98 -5.76
C ALA A 164 15.33 -7.40 -7.16
N GLU A 165 15.14 -8.67 -7.56
CA GLU A 165 15.47 -9.17 -8.90
C GLU A 165 14.69 -8.43 -9.98
N ARG A 166 13.38 -8.20 -9.79
CA ARG A 166 12.55 -7.43 -10.73
C ARG A 166 12.98 -5.97 -10.83
N ALA A 167 13.35 -5.35 -9.71
CA ALA A 167 13.88 -3.99 -9.72
C ALA A 167 15.20 -3.89 -10.50
N VAL A 168 16.15 -4.78 -10.22
CA VAL A 168 17.47 -4.84 -10.89
C VAL A 168 17.32 -5.09 -12.38
N GLU A 169 16.46 -6.01 -12.80
CA GLU A 169 16.26 -6.29 -14.22
C GLU A 169 15.64 -5.09 -14.94
N GLY A 170 14.67 -4.41 -14.33
CA GLY A 170 14.10 -3.21 -14.93
C GLY A 170 15.11 -2.06 -15.04
N TRP A 171 16.00 -1.85 -14.06
CA TRP A 171 17.10 -0.89 -14.19
C TRP A 171 18.13 -1.31 -15.23
N ARG A 172 18.45 -2.61 -15.34
CA ARG A 172 19.36 -3.11 -16.37
C ARG A 172 18.84 -2.81 -17.77
N VAL A 173 17.54 -3.02 -18.00
CA VAL A 173 16.90 -2.69 -19.28
C VAL A 173 16.88 -1.18 -19.53
N ALA A 174 16.59 -0.37 -18.51
CA ALA A 174 16.42 1.07 -18.68
C ALA A 174 17.74 1.87 -18.72
N GLN A 175 18.76 1.43 -17.98
CA GLN A 175 19.97 2.20 -17.68
C GLN A 175 21.27 1.46 -18.00
N GLY A 176 21.22 0.16 -18.29
CA GLY A 176 22.39 -0.67 -18.54
C GLY A 176 22.94 -1.36 -17.29
N SER A 177 23.77 -2.38 -17.53
CA SER A 177 24.34 -3.24 -16.48
C SER A 177 25.40 -2.57 -15.62
N ASP A 178 25.98 -1.48 -16.09
CA ASP A 178 27.01 -0.67 -15.44
C ASP A 178 26.44 0.50 -14.63
N SER A 179 25.10 0.65 -14.59
CA SER A 179 24.45 1.62 -13.72
C SER A 179 24.71 1.33 -12.24
N LYS A 180 24.77 2.40 -11.43
CA LYS A 180 25.00 2.30 -9.98
C LYS A 180 23.92 1.45 -9.33
N GLU A 181 22.68 1.64 -9.73
CA GLU A 181 21.49 0.93 -9.26
C GLU A 181 21.64 -0.58 -9.49
N VAL A 182 22.01 -1.00 -10.69
CA VAL A 182 22.22 -2.43 -10.98
C VAL A 182 23.35 -3.00 -10.13
N ILE A 183 24.48 -2.30 -10.02
CA ILE A 183 25.63 -2.79 -9.25
C ILE A 183 25.29 -2.92 -7.75
N GLU A 184 24.71 -1.86 -7.17
CA GLU A 184 24.38 -1.77 -5.76
C GLU A 184 23.32 -2.83 -5.38
N TYR A 185 22.21 -2.87 -6.12
CA TYR A 185 21.09 -3.77 -5.80
C TYR A 185 21.29 -5.21 -6.28
N SER A 186 22.22 -5.49 -7.20
CA SER A 186 22.62 -6.89 -7.48
C SER A 186 23.24 -7.57 -6.27
N SER A 187 23.91 -6.80 -5.40
CA SER A 187 24.42 -7.34 -4.13
C SER A 187 23.29 -7.71 -3.17
N LEU A 188 22.21 -6.91 -3.16
CA LEU A 188 21.02 -7.14 -2.37
C LEU A 188 20.28 -8.40 -2.83
N VAL A 189 20.16 -8.63 -4.13
CA VAL A 189 19.58 -9.87 -4.69
C VAL A 189 20.30 -11.12 -4.16
N ARG A 190 21.64 -11.09 -4.10
CA ARG A 190 22.44 -12.22 -3.62
C ARG A 190 22.28 -12.47 -2.12
N ASN A 191 22.12 -11.41 -1.34
CA ASN A 191 21.93 -11.51 0.10
C ASN A 191 21.01 -10.38 0.61
N PRO A 192 19.68 -10.59 0.59
CA PRO A 192 18.73 -9.56 1.01
C PRO A 192 18.87 -9.18 2.48
N ALA A 193 19.40 -10.07 3.32
CA ALA A 193 19.63 -9.81 4.75
C ALA A 193 20.72 -8.76 5.02
N LYS A 194 21.49 -8.34 4.01
CA LYS A 194 22.43 -7.20 4.13
C LYS A 194 21.73 -5.86 4.21
N LEU A 195 20.46 -5.76 3.81
CA LEU A 195 19.72 -4.51 3.91
C LEU A 195 19.58 -4.13 5.40
N PRO A 196 19.94 -2.90 5.82
CA PRO A 196 19.85 -2.49 7.22
C PRO A 196 18.45 -2.58 7.85
N LEU A 197 17.40 -2.68 7.02
CA LEU A 197 16.02 -2.87 7.47
C LEU A 197 15.74 -4.31 7.96
N TYR A 198 16.56 -5.28 7.58
CA TYR A 198 16.35 -6.68 7.98
C TYR A 198 16.41 -6.82 9.51
N GLY A 199 15.43 -7.54 10.07
CA GLY A 199 15.32 -7.77 11.52
C GLY A 199 14.50 -6.73 12.28
N MET A 200 13.97 -5.69 11.63
CA MET A 200 13.00 -4.76 12.25
C MET A 200 11.74 -5.49 12.72
N SER A 201 11.24 -6.42 11.92
CA SER A 201 10.24 -7.40 12.30
C SER A 201 10.62 -8.75 11.70
N MET A 202 10.14 -9.83 12.31
CA MET A 202 10.31 -11.20 11.83
C MET A 202 8.97 -11.89 11.61
N LYS A 203 7.88 -11.12 11.52
CA LYS A 203 6.51 -11.66 11.38
C LYS A 203 6.29 -12.44 10.09
N TRP A 204 7.07 -12.16 9.04
CA TRP A 204 6.98 -12.84 7.73
C TRP A 204 8.24 -13.63 7.42
N LYS A 205 8.93 -14.11 8.46
CA LYS A 205 10.22 -14.78 8.30
C LYS A 205 10.15 -15.91 7.28
N THR A 206 10.97 -15.81 6.24
CA THR A 206 11.23 -16.89 5.27
C THR A 206 12.72 -16.88 4.89
N SER A 207 13.23 -18.02 4.44
CA SER A 207 14.57 -18.16 3.87
C SER A 207 14.55 -18.16 2.34
N LEU A 208 15.72 -18.08 1.71
CA LEU A 208 15.83 -18.03 0.24
C LEU A 208 15.40 -19.35 -0.43
N GLU A 209 15.44 -20.45 0.32
CA GLU A 209 15.04 -21.78 -0.13
C GLU A 209 13.51 -21.95 -0.18
N GLU A 210 12.77 -21.04 0.45
CA GLU A 210 11.29 -21.05 0.49
C GLU A 210 10.65 -20.33 -0.71
N ILE A 211 11.43 -19.97 -1.73
CA ILE A 211 10.89 -19.47 -3.00
C ILE A 211 10.23 -20.64 -3.75
N PRO A 212 8.90 -20.63 -3.97
CA PRO A 212 8.19 -21.74 -4.54
C PRO A 212 8.64 -21.99 -5.99
N GLN A 213 8.72 -23.26 -6.35
CA GLN A 213 9.06 -23.72 -7.70
C GLN A 213 7.84 -24.39 -8.33
N GLY A 214 7.66 -24.19 -9.64
CA GLY A 214 6.60 -24.87 -10.41
C GLY A 214 5.17 -24.36 -10.19
N LEU A 215 4.98 -23.21 -9.52
CA LEU A 215 3.70 -22.50 -9.53
C LEU A 215 3.45 -21.90 -10.91
N ASP A 216 2.17 -21.82 -11.31
CA ASP A 216 1.80 -20.99 -12.44
C ASP A 216 1.98 -19.49 -12.13
N VAL A 217 1.91 -18.65 -13.17
CA VAL A 217 2.19 -17.22 -13.05
C VAL A 217 1.23 -16.52 -12.07
N THR A 218 -0.04 -16.91 -12.04
CA THR A 218 -1.04 -16.26 -11.19
C THR A 218 -0.83 -16.64 -9.73
N ASP A 219 -0.66 -17.93 -9.47
CA ASP A 219 -0.39 -18.44 -8.12
C ASP A 219 0.93 -17.89 -7.57
N PHE A 220 1.95 -17.75 -8.42
CA PHE A 220 3.22 -17.14 -8.05
C PHE A 220 3.06 -15.65 -7.71
N GLU A 221 2.29 -14.88 -8.48
CA GLU A 221 2.01 -13.47 -8.16
C GLU A 221 1.19 -13.35 -6.86
N ASP A 222 0.21 -14.21 -6.65
CA ASP A 222 -0.59 -14.19 -5.42
C ASP A 222 0.24 -14.56 -4.19
N TRP A 223 1.16 -15.52 -4.31
CA TRP A 223 2.18 -15.77 -3.31
C TRP A 223 3.06 -14.54 -3.09
N LEU A 224 3.66 -14.00 -4.16
CA LEU A 224 4.62 -12.90 -4.10
C LEU A 224 4.03 -11.65 -3.42
N TRP A 225 2.77 -11.32 -3.73
CA TRP A 225 2.07 -10.17 -3.18
C TRP A 225 1.28 -10.47 -1.91
N ARG A 226 1.38 -11.70 -1.37
CA ARG A 226 0.62 -12.16 -0.20
C ARG A 226 -0.89 -11.92 -0.37
N ARG A 227 -1.40 -12.18 -1.58
CA ARG A 227 -2.83 -12.17 -1.94
C ARG A 227 -3.53 -13.51 -1.70
N GLU A 228 -2.77 -14.51 -1.29
CA GLU A 228 -3.28 -15.80 -0.86
C GLU A 228 -4.53 -15.60 0.00
N LYS A 229 -5.67 -16.13 -0.47
CA LYS A 229 -6.90 -16.12 0.32
C LYS A 229 -6.60 -16.91 1.60
N PRO A 230 -7.07 -16.47 2.77
CA PRO A 230 -6.98 -17.31 3.96
C PRO A 230 -7.52 -18.68 3.57
N LYS A 231 -6.71 -19.73 3.76
CA LYS A 231 -7.16 -21.10 3.56
C LYS A 231 -8.50 -21.17 4.26
N LYS A 232 -9.59 -21.45 3.52
CA LYS A 232 -10.86 -21.78 4.15
C LYS A 232 -10.50 -22.78 5.23
N LEU A 233 -10.70 -22.40 6.49
CA LEU A 233 -10.55 -23.29 7.61
C LEU A 233 -11.62 -24.36 7.39
N GLU A 234 -11.27 -25.40 6.65
CA GLU A 234 -11.97 -26.67 6.66
C GLU A 234 -11.74 -27.26 8.06
N GLN A 235 -12.44 -26.70 9.04
CA GLN A 235 -12.71 -27.31 10.34
C GLN A 235 -13.69 -26.44 11.12
N VAL A 236 -14.94 -26.86 11.05
CA VAL A 236 -16.03 -26.58 11.98
C VAL A 236 -15.49 -26.61 13.43
N GLY A 237 -15.47 -25.47 14.11
CA GLY A 237 -15.42 -25.41 15.58
C GLY A 237 -14.32 -24.60 16.27
N GLN A 238 -13.41 -23.94 15.57
CA GLN A 238 -12.37 -23.11 16.21
C GLN A 238 -12.79 -21.64 16.26
N LEU A 239 -13.00 -21.09 17.48
CA LEU A 239 -13.36 -19.69 17.70
C LEU A 239 -12.25 -18.75 17.20
N THR A 240 -12.62 -17.62 16.58
CA THR A 240 -11.67 -16.63 16.05
C THR A 240 -10.71 -16.11 17.12
N ASP A 241 -9.41 -16.10 16.84
CA ASP A 241 -8.41 -15.51 17.73
C ASP A 241 -8.53 -13.97 17.71
N LEU A 242 -8.89 -13.37 18.85
CA LEU A 242 -9.02 -11.92 19.00
C LEU A 242 -7.68 -11.17 18.86
N ARG A 243 -6.54 -11.87 18.82
CA ARG A 243 -5.23 -11.30 18.49
C ARG A 243 -4.93 -11.27 16.99
N ASN A 244 -5.81 -11.84 16.16
CA ASN A 244 -5.66 -11.77 14.71
C ASN A 244 -5.78 -10.31 14.24
N ARG A 245 -4.63 -9.70 13.90
CA ARG A 245 -4.54 -8.29 13.48
C ARG A 245 -5.20 -8.00 12.14
N GLU A 246 -5.61 -9.02 11.39
CA GLU A 246 -6.36 -8.86 10.15
C GLU A 246 -7.84 -8.61 10.39
N ILE A 247 -8.44 -9.31 11.36
CA ILE A 247 -9.85 -9.18 11.77
C ILE A 247 -9.98 -8.09 12.84
N PHE A 248 -9.00 -8.01 13.76
CA PHE A 248 -8.95 -7.07 14.87
C PHE A 248 -7.74 -6.12 14.73
N PRO A 249 -7.77 -5.19 13.76
CA PRO A 249 -6.68 -4.24 13.55
C PRO A 249 -6.56 -3.25 14.71
N SER A 250 -5.34 -2.75 14.94
CA SER A 250 -5.13 -1.57 15.80
C SER A 250 -5.57 -0.30 15.08
N PHE A 251 -5.57 0.83 15.78
CA PHE A 251 -5.99 2.10 15.18
C PHE A 251 -5.11 2.51 13.98
N ALA A 252 -3.83 2.14 14.01
CA ALA A 252 -2.93 2.36 12.88
C ALA A 252 -3.30 1.51 11.65
N GLY A 253 -3.84 0.32 11.87
CA GLY A 253 -4.26 -0.62 10.84
C GLY A 253 -5.64 -0.35 10.23
N LEU A 254 -6.45 0.54 10.82
CA LEU A 254 -7.79 0.84 10.30
C LEU A 254 -7.75 1.57 8.94
N PRO A 255 -8.75 1.32 8.06
CA PRO A 255 -8.89 2.06 6.82
C PRO A 255 -9.19 3.53 7.13
N ASN A 256 -8.66 4.45 6.32
CA ASN A 256 -9.06 5.85 6.42
C ASN A 256 -10.44 6.01 5.75
N SER A 257 -11.35 6.76 6.38
CA SER A 257 -12.67 7.11 5.82
C SER A 257 -12.65 7.67 4.39
N LYS A 258 -11.52 8.27 3.96
CA LYS A 258 -11.33 8.78 2.60
C LYS A 258 -10.51 7.88 1.68
N SER A 259 -9.93 6.78 2.18
CA SER A 259 -9.06 5.91 1.37
C SER A 259 -9.82 4.76 0.74
N ARG A 260 -9.62 4.56 -0.57
CA ARG A 260 -9.94 3.31 -1.28
C ARG A 260 -8.89 2.26 -0.91
N ASP A 261 -9.02 1.72 0.28
CA ASP A 261 -8.05 0.77 0.83
C ASP A 261 -8.36 -0.66 0.32
N PRO A 262 -7.51 -1.24 -0.54
CA PRO A 262 -7.77 -2.56 -1.12
C PRO A 262 -7.79 -3.67 -0.07
N ASP A 263 -7.26 -3.43 1.14
CA ASP A 263 -7.30 -4.37 2.26
C ASP A 263 -8.70 -4.61 2.80
N PHE A 264 -9.58 -3.63 2.60
CA PHE A 264 -10.89 -3.56 3.22
C PHE A 264 -12.00 -3.47 2.18
N TYR A 265 -11.72 -2.94 0.98
CA TYR A 265 -12.75 -2.67 -0.02
C TYR A 265 -12.35 -3.13 -1.42
N GLU A 266 -13.31 -3.71 -2.11
CA GLU A 266 -13.25 -3.98 -3.55
C GLU A 266 -14.20 -3.02 -4.29
N SER A 267 -13.76 -2.49 -5.43
CA SER A 267 -14.58 -1.63 -6.28
C SER A 267 -15.34 -2.47 -7.29
N VAL A 268 -16.60 -2.79 -6.98
CA VAL A 268 -17.50 -3.51 -7.90
C VAL A 268 -18.46 -2.51 -8.52
N GLY A 269 -18.32 -2.24 -9.82
CA GLY A 269 -19.22 -1.33 -10.55
C GLY A 269 -19.23 0.12 -10.02
N GLY A 270 -18.12 0.59 -9.44
CA GLY A 270 -18.00 1.95 -8.86
C GLY A 270 -18.47 2.07 -7.41
N THR A 271 -18.97 0.99 -6.80
CA THR A 271 -19.31 0.95 -5.37
C THR A 271 -18.24 0.19 -4.59
N LEU A 272 -17.75 0.78 -3.49
CA LEU A 272 -16.82 0.13 -2.58
C LEU A 272 -17.58 -0.86 -1.68
N LYS A 273 -17.28 -2.14 -1.80
CA LYS A 273 -17.85 -3.19 -0.94
C LYS A 273 -16.78 -3.76 -0.01
N PRO A 274 -17.09 -3.98 1.29
CA PRO A 274 -16.19 -4.67 2.20
C PRO A 274 -15.78 -6.04 1.65
N THR A 275 -14.49 -6.35 1.63
CA THR A 275 -13.97 -7.66 1.19
C THR A 275 -13.95 -8.70 2.29
N ARG A 276 -14.05 -8.26 3.56
CA ARG A 276 -14.10 -9.07 4.77
C ARG A 276 -14.71 -8.27 5.92
N ASP A 277 -15.02 -8.92 7.03
CA ASP A 277 -15.38 -8.22 8.26
C ASP A 277 -14.14 -7.88 9.11
N TRP A 278 -14.16 -6.72 9.76
CA TRP A 278 -13.15 -6.32 10.73
C TRP A 278 -13.78 -5.56 11.89
N CYS A 279 -13.17 -5.66 13.06
CA CYS A 279 -13.65 -5.04 14.28
C CYS A 279 -12.49 -4.42 15.06
N PHE A 280 -12.56 -3.11 15.33
CA PHE A 280 -11.62 -2.46 16.23
C PHE A 280 -11.94 -2.83 17.68
N LEU A 281 -10.91 -3.08 18.49
CA LEU A 281 -11.03 -3.29 19.94
C LEU A 281 -10.22 -2.22 20.70
N GLY A 282 -10.85 -1.56 21.66
CA GLY A 282 -10.19 -0.55 22.50
C GLY A 282 -10.77 -0.53 23.91
N GLU A 283 -9.91 -0.34 24.90
CA GLU A 283 -10.32 -0.22 26.31
C GLU A 283 -10.64 1.23 26.65
N ILE A 284 -11.78 1.49 27.31
CA ILE A 284 -12.17 2.82 27.79
C ILE A 284 -11.20 3.24 28.90
N VAL A 285 -10.47 4.32 28.68
CA VAL A 285 -9.59 4.93 29.68
C VAL A 285 -10.15 6.24 30.25
N GLY A 286 -11.07 6.87 29.52
CA GLY A 286 -11.76 8.09 29.91
C GLY A 286 -13.01 8.35 29.04
N SER A 287 -13.83 9.30 29.47
CA SER A 287 -15.00 9.75 28.72
C SER A 287 -15.26 11.22 28.98
N THR A 288 -15.66 11.96 27.95
CA THR A 288 -16.00 13.37 28.02
C THR A 288 -17.33 13.59 27.31
N VAL A 289 -18.19 14.44 27.88
CA VAL A 289 -19.45 14.85 27.24
C VAL A 289 -19.48 16.38 27.24
N LEU A 290 -19.16 16.97 26.08
CA LEU A 290 -19.29 18.41 25.84
C LEU A 290 -20.42 18.69 24.84
N HIS A 291 -20.20 18.39 23.57
CA HIS A 291 -21.19 18.57 22.50
C HIS A 291 -21.83 17.26 22.01
N HIS A 292 -21.09 16.16 22.18
CA HIS A 292 -21.46 14.76 21.96
C HIS A 292 -20.61 13.89 22.89
N LEU A 293 -20.97 12.61 23.03
CA LEU A 293 -20.15 11.66 23.76
C LEU A 293 -18.83 11.41 23.05
N GLU A 294 -17.74 11.54 23.79
CA GLU A 294 -16.40 11.15 23.36
C GLU A 294 -15.85 10.13 24.36
N LEU A 295 -15.39 8.99 23.86
CA LEU A 295 -14.66 8.01 24.67
C LEU A 295 -13.18 8.07 24.33
N GLU A 296 -12.35 8.24 25.35
CA GLU A 296 -10.91 8.05 25.20
C GLU A 296 -10.63 6.54 25.30
N LEU A 297 -10.14 5.96 24.22
CA LEU A 297 -9.83 4.54 24.11
C LEU A 297 -8.34 4.29 24.08
N LYS A 298 -7.90 3.17 24.64
CA LYS A 298 -6.56 2.61 24.46
C LYS A 298 -6.65 1.34 23.64
N ASP A 299 -6.01 1.31 22.48
CA ASP A 299 -6.06 0.15 21.57
C ASP A 299 -5.11 -0.99 21.99
N ILE A 300 -5.09 -2.04 21.17
CA ILE A 300 -4.23 -3.23 21.34
C ILE A 300 -2.72 -2.96 21.23
N ASP A 301 -2.31 -1.78 20.76
CA ASP A 301 -0.91 -1.32 20.72
C ASP A 301 -0.65 -0.25 21.80
N ASP A 302 -1.53 -0.18 22.82
CA ASP A 302 -1.52 0.80 23.90
C ASP A 302 -1.62 2.27 23.43
N LYS A 303 -2.05 2.50 22.20
CA LYS A 303 -2.25 3.85 21.66
C LYS A 303 -3.57 4.43 22.13
N LYS A 304 -3.52 5.65 22.65
CA LYS A 304 -4.70 6.44 23.01
C LYS A 304 -5.30 7.12 21.78
N LEU A 305 -6.63 7.10 21.67
CA LEU A 305 -7.37 7.78 20.62
C LEU A 305 -8.81 8.12 21.05
N PRO A 306 -9.42 9.16 20.46
CA PRO A 306 -10.82 9.46 20.69
C PRO A 306 -11.75 8.63 19.79
N LEU A 307 -12.87 8.17 20.35
CA LEU A 307 -14.04 7.65 19.65
C LEU A 307 -15.17 8.68 19.78
N HIS A 308 -15.58 9.28 18.67
CA HIS A 308 -16.61 10.32 18.64
C HIS A 308 -17.97 9.76 18.23
N PHE A 309 -18.99 9.96 19.05
CA PHE A 309 -20.37 9.57 18.75
C PHE A 309 -21.06 10.64 17.90
N ASN A 310 -20.96 10.50 16.58
CA ASN A 310 -21.62 11.37 15.60
C ASN A 310 -23.02 10.84 15.20
N THR A 311 -23.55 9.89 15.97
CA THR A 311 -24.92 9.39 15.81
C THR A 311 -25.95 10.51 16.04
N THR A 312 -27.18 10.33 15.56
CA THR A 312 -28.25 11.35 15.71
C THR A 312 -28.57 11.68 17.16
N ASP A 313 -28.44 10.70 18.05
CA ASP A 313 -28.60 10.84 19.51
C ASP A 313 -27.31 11.28 20.22
N ARG A 314 -26.21 11.45 19.49
CA ARG A 314 -24.90 11.89 20.02
C ARG A 314 -24.37 11.06 21.19
N GLY A 315 -24.72 9.78 21.21
CA GLY A 315 -24.37 8.83 22.27
C GLY A 315 -25.26 8.84 23.52
N SER A 316 -26.37 9.59 23.52
CA SER A 316 -27.29 9.66 24.67
C SER A 316 -28.00 8.35 25.00
N ASN A 317 -28.04 7.40 24.06
CA ASN A 317 -28.64 6.08 24.28
C ASN A 317 -27.74 5.12 25.09
N LEU A 318 -26.48 5.46 25.35
CA LEU A 318 -25.61 4.65 26.20
C LEU A 318 -25.80 5.03 27.67
N ALA A 319 -26.20 4.05 28.48
CA ALA A 319 -26.36 4.29 29.91
C ALA A 319 -24.98 4.55 30.56
N PRO A 320 -24.86 5.46 31.54
CA PRO A 320 -23.58 5.71 32.24
C PRO A 320 -22.96 4.45 32.87
N ALA A 321 -23.79 3.48 33.26
CA ALA A 321 -23.34 2.18 33.76
C ALA A 321 -22.59 1.33 32.70
N GLN A 322 -22.78 1.61 31.41
CA GLN A 322 -22.07 0.96 30.30
C GLN A 322 -20.76 1.67 29.96
N ILE A 323 -20.60 2.94 30.35
CA ILE A 323 -19.42 3.76 30.06
C ILE A 323 -18.53 3.77 31.31
N GLN A 324 -17.78 2.68 31.49
CA GLN A 324 -16.92 2.51 32.66
C GLN A 324 -15.47 2.33 32.23
N LYS A 325 -14.55 2.95 32.98
CA LYS A 325 -13.12 2.77 32.77
C LYS A 325 -12.74 1.29 32.92
N GLY A 326 -11.95 0.78 31.98
CA GLY A 326 -11.55 -0.63 31.93
C GLY A 326 -12.56 -1.54 31.22
N TYR A 327 -13.63 -1.00 30.61
CA TYR A 327 -14.49 -1.77 29.71
C TYR A 327 -13.94 -1.77 28.29
N THR A 328 -14.24 -2.79 27.50
CA THR A 328 -13.77 -2.91 26.12
C THR A 328 -14.86 -2.51 25.15
N VAL A 329 -14.55 -1.59 24.23
CA VAL A 329 -15.38 -1.21 23.10
C VAL A 329 -14.96 -2.03 21.87
N ALA A 330 -15.93 -2.62 21.20
CA ALA A 330 -15.79 -3.25 19.89
C ALA A 330 -16.56 -2.43 18.86
N VAL A 331 -15.89 -2.02 17.78
CA VAL A 331 -16.49 -1.24 16.69
C VAL A 331 -16.32 -1.98 15.36
N LEU A 332 -17.42 -2.51 14.83
CA LEU A 332 -17.46 -3.22 13.55
C LEU A 332 -17.28 -2.22 12.39
N HIS A 333 -16.45 -2.60 11.42
CA HIS A 333 -16.06 -1.78 10.27
C HIS A 333 -15.56 -0.39 10.65
N ALA A 334 -14.84 -0.29 11.77
CA ALA A 334 -14.28 0.98 12.22
C ALA A 334 -13.39 1.60 11.14
N GLN A 335 -13.47 2.92 11.00
CA GLN A 335 -12.64 3.70 10.10
C GLN A 335 -11.89 4.76 10.90
N ARG A 336 -10.65 5.02 10.52
CA ARG A 336 -9.89 6.16 11.04
C ARG A 336 -10.31 7.43 10.30
N HIS A 337 -10.46 8.52 11.05
CA HIS A 337 -10.71 9.85 10.51
C HIS A 337 -9.73 10.86 11.11
N VAL A 338 -9.32 11.83 10.30
CA VAL A 338 -8.53 12.98 10.74
C VAL A 338 -9.49 14.17 10.81
N PHE A 339 -9.77 14.65 12.01
CA PHE A 339 -10.68 15.77 12.23
C PHE A 339 -9.99 17.10 11.89
N MET A 340 -10.79 18.08 11.45
CA MET A 340 -10.28 19.39 11.02
C MET A 340 -9.56 20.15 12.14
N TYR A 341 -9.97 19.93 13.39
CA TYR A 341 -9.38 20.48 14.59
C TYR A 341 -9.41 19.40 15.69
N GLY A 342 -8.40 18.54 15.76
CA GLY A 342 -8.30 17.50 16.78
C GLY A 342 -7.37 16.34 16.40
N ASP A 343 -7.12 15.46 17.37
CA ASP A 343 -6.36 14.23 17.15
C ASP A 343 -7.13 13.26 16.23
N PRO A 344 -6.45 12.46 15.39
CA PRO A 344 -7.12 11.43 14.61
C PRO A 344 -7.86 10.44 15.52
N GLY A 345 -9.09 10.11 15.17
CA GLY A 345 -9.95 9.23 15.95
C GLY A 345 -10.85 8.36 15.09
N ILE A 346 -11.83 7.74 15.73
CA ILE A 346 -12.85 6.91 15.08
C ILE A 346 -14.19 7.66 15.18
N PRO A 347 -14.83 8.03 14.05
CA PRO A 347 -16.21 8.48 14.07
C PRO A 347 -17.14 7.26 14.17
N HIS A 348 -18.11 7.35 15.07
CA HIS A 348 -19.15 6.35 15.24
C HIS A 348 -20.49 6.93 14.84
N ASP A 349 -21.03 6.42 13.72
CA ASP A 349 -22.24 6.97 13.09
C ASP A 349 -23.42 5.97 13.12
N ASN A 350 -23.17 4.69 13.48
CA ASN A 350 -24.18 3.64 13.48
C ASN A 350 -24.20 2.86 14.80
N PRO A 351 -25.18 3.09 15.69
CA PRO A 351 -25.28 2.42 17.00
C PRO A 351 -25.22 0.89 16.96
N GLN A 352 -25.67 0.26 15.86
CA GLN A 352 -25.69 -1.20 15.74
C GLN A 352 -24.30 -1.81 15.53
N LYS A 353 -23.31 -1.00 15.15
CA LYS A 353 -21.93 -1.44 14.89
C LYS A 353 -21.02 -1.36 16.13
N LEU A 354 -21.54 -0.94 17.28
CA LEU A 354 -20.76 -0.80 18.51
C LEU A 354 -21.29 -1.69 19.62
N LYS A 355 -20.36 -2.32 20.35
CA LYS A 355 -20.65 -3.10 21.56
C LYS A 355 -19.65 -2.75 22.64
N ILE A 356 -20.13 -2.66 23.89
CA ILE A 356 -19.27 -2.46 25.06
C ILE A 356 -19.35 -3.71 25.93
N PHE A 357 -18.19 -4.28 26.24
CA PHE A 357 -18.02 -5.45 27.08
C PHE A 357 -17.54 -5.03 28.48
N PRO A 358 -18.16 -5.51 29.57
CA PRO A 358 -17.80 -5.16 30.94
C PRO A 358 -16.54 -5.89 31.44
N VAL A 359 -15.52 -5.97 30.60
CA VAL A 359 -14.21 -6.58 30.88
C VAL A 359 -13.12 -5.76 30.21
N SER A 360 -11.90 -5.80 30.77
CA SER A 360 -10.74 -5.15 30.17
C SER A 360 -10.32 -5.82 28.87
N LEU A 361 -9.62 -5.07 28.02
CA LEU A 361 -9.19 -5.55 26.71
C LEU A 361 -8.22 -6.72 26.90
N LYS A 362 -7.30 -6.58 27.85
CA LYS A 362 -6.38 -7.67 28.24
C LYS A 362 -7.15 -8.95 28.59
N LYS A 363 -8.18 -8.85 29.42
CA LYS A 363 -8.98 -10.02 29.85
C LYS A 363 -9.81 -10.59 28.70
N LEU A 364 -10.32 -9.74 27.81
CA LEU A 364 -11.04 -10.18 26.61
C LEU A 364 -10.14 -10.97 25.67
N LEU A 365 -8.90 -10.52 25.47
CA LEU A 365 -7.89 -11.24 24.68
C LEU A 365 -7.47 -12.56 25.36
N GLU A 366 -7.29 -12.59 26.68
CA GLU A 366 -7.00 -13.83 27.42
C GLU A 366 -8.10 -14.90 27.27
N LEU A 367 -9.36 -14.48 27.07
CA LEU A 367 -10.47 -15.40 26.82
C LEU A 367 -10.42 -16.05 25.43
N SER A 368 -9.66 -15.50 24.47
CA SER A 368 -9.48 -16.09 23.14
C SER A 368 -8.26 -17.00 23.00
N ASP A 369 -7.36 -17.05 24.01
CA ASP A 369 -6.11 -17.82 23.94
C ASP A 369 -6.33 -19.34 23.87
N GLN A 370 -5.78 -20.00 22.84
CA GLN A 370 -5.86 -21.45 22.61
C GLN A 370 -5.46 -22.31 23.83
N GLY A 371 -4.54 -21.84 24.69
CA GLY A 371 -4.17 -22.51 25.94
C GLY A 371 -5.26 -22.47 27.02
N CYS A 372 -6.05 -21.40 27.08
CA CYS A 372 -7.27 -21.32 27.89
C CYS A 372 -8.38 -22.19 27.28
N GLN A 373 -8.39 -22.28 25.94
CA GLN A 373 -9.34 -23.09 25.17
C GLN A 373 -9.18 -24.61 25.38
N ALA A 374 -7.94 -25.12 25.39
CA ALA A 374 -7.69 -26.55 25.54
C ALA A 374 -7.71 -27.03 27.00
N THR A 375 -7.14 -26.24 27.92
CA THR A 375 -6.88 -26.69 29.31
C THR A 375 -7.93 -26.25 30.31
N GLY A 376 -8.63 -25.13 30.06
CA GLY A 376 -9.70 -24.60 30.92
C GLY A 376 -11.09 -25.09 30.53
N TRP A 377 -11.38 -25.19 29.23
CA TRP A 377 -12.75 -25.44 28.74
C TRP A 377 -13.20 -26.90 28.81
N ASN A 378 -12.29 -27.85 28.58
CA ASN A 378 -12.62 -29.29 28.60
C ASN A 378 -12.37 -29.96 29.97
N LYS A 379 -11.45 -29.44 30.80
CA LYS A 379 -11.11 -30.05 32.10
C LYS A 379 -11.89 -29.51 33.31
N ARG A 380 -12.53 -28.34 33.23
CA ARG A 380 -13.23 -27.69 34.37
C ARG A 380 -14.69 -27.32 34.13
N GLY A 381 -15.30 -27.70 32.99
CA GLY A 381 -16.72 -27.43 32.72
C GLY A 381 -17.13 -25.96 32.56
N HIS A 382 -16.17 -25.01 32.59
CA HIS A 382 -16.44 -23.57 32.63
C HIS A 382 -17.24 -23.01 31.44
N LYS A 383 -17.29 -23.74 30.31
CA LYS A 383 -18.09 -23.39 29.11
C LYS A 383 -19.60 -23.29 29.43
N ALA A 384 -20.11 -24.11 30.35
CA ALA A 384 -21.53 -24.12 30.71
C ALA A 384 -21.92 -22.94 31.62
N ASP A 385 -20.97 -22.36 32.37
CA ASP A 385 -21.25 -21.40 33.46
C ASP A 385 -20.70 -19.98 33.22
N CYS A 386 -19.88 -19.78 32.18
CA CYS A 386 -19.34 -18.47 31.87
C CYS A 386 -20.41 -17.53 31.28
N LYS A 387 -20.95 -16.64 32.11
CA LYS A 387 -21.93 -15.60 31.70
C LYS A 387 -21.43 -14.72 30.54
N VAL A 388 -20.11 -14.55 30.42
CA VAL A 388 -19.48 -13.75 29.34
C VAL A 388 -19.53 -14.48 27.99
N LEU A 389 -19.35 -15.81 27.96
CA LEU A 389 -19.40 -16.63 26.74
C LEU A 389 -20.83 -16.96 26.27
N LYS A 390 -21.81 -16.92 27.17
CA LYS A 390 -23.24 -16.98 26.81
C LYS A 390 -23.76 -15.66 26.25
N SER A 391 -22.98 -14.58 26.31
CA SER A 391 -23.33 -13.31 25.70
C SER A 391 -23.40 -13.49 24.18
N SER A 392 -24.58 -13.31 23.60
CA SER A 392 -24.78 -13.28 22.15
C SER A 392 -23.84 -12.29 21.45
N ASN A 393 -23.45 -11.21 22.15
CA ASN A 393 -22.51 -10.22 21.65
C ASN A 393 -21.08 -10.77 21.48
N LEU A 394 -20.61 -11.63 22.39
CA LEU A 394 -19.27 -12.23 22.29
C LEU A 394 -19.25 -13.35 21.26
N GLN A 395 -20.34 -14.11 21.13
CA GLN A 395 -20.48 -15.14 20.09
C GLN A 395 -20.47 -14.53 18.68
N GLY A 396 -21.13 -13.39 18.47
CA GLY A 396 -21.05 -12.66 17.20
C GLY A 396 -19.64 -12.14 16.89
N LEU A 397 -18.88 -11.70 17.90
CA LEU A 397 -17.50 -11.24 17.73
C LEU A 397 -16.54 -12.39 17.37
N LEU A 398 -16.76 -13.58 17.95
CA LEU A 398 -15.94 -14.78 17.72
C LEU A 398 -16.36 -15.56 16.46
N ALA A 399 -17.39 -15.09 15.75
CA ALA A 399 -17.88 -15.67 14.49
C ALA A 399 -17.61 -14.76 13.29
N LEU A 400 -16.80 -13.69 13.45
CA LEU A 400 -16.33 -12.88 12.33
C LEU A 400 -15.37 -13.71 11.47
N GLU A 401 -15.62 -13.72 10.17
CA GLU A 401 -14.88 -14.45 9.12
C GLU A 401 -14.00 -13.54 8.26
#